data_AF-A0A6J8ETJ1-F1
#
_entry.id   AF-A0A6J8ETJ1-F1
#
_cell.length_a   1.000
_cell.length_b   1.000
_cell.length_c   1.000
_cell.angle_alpha   90.00
_cell.angle_beta   90.00
_cell.angle_gamma   90.00
#
_symmetry.space_group_name_H-M   'P 1'
#
loop_
_entity.id
_entity.type
_entity.pdbx_description
1 polymer ?
#
loop_
_entity_poly.entity_id
_entity_poly.type
_entity_poly.pdbx_seq_one_letter_code
_entity_poly.pdbx_strand_id
1 'polypeptide(L)'
;MRNRTNRVVKGEKEPSTLTWLNENNDDVDKFVSRTPRKLFADLHRKAIKLGLKPEDFQQLSSVNEIQKSINRVNYCRLGCRLFLTIACIVFVAILFIFVTEWPVSNTHVIVWWFQWYKSDPLKEPCVVYVPESVTENIKPPLNCDFCRNIHYVDHINNISIKEFESQYAYSGIPIVISDGTKNWTASEFFSYNFMKEVFSPGSEALDKVERDCQFFPYKTDFSSLGKVFEMSEERAFMKGEAMPWYIGW
;
A
#
# COMPACT_ATOMS: atom_id res chain seq x y z
N MET A 1 -45.27 -41.64 -24.39
CA MET A 1 -46.06 -42.07 -23.20
C MET A 1 -46.39 -40.81 -22.40
N ARG A 2 -47.61 -40.33 -22.10
CA ARG A 2 -49.04 -40.64 -22.29
C ARG A 2 -49.67 -39.27 -22.66
N ASN A 3 -50.39 -39.08 -23.76
CA ASN A 3 -51.80 -39.42 -24.06
C ASN A 3 -52.87 -39.03 -23.02
N ARG A 4 -53.92 -38.36 -23.55
CA ARG A 4 -55.32 -38.14 -23.08
C ARG A 4 -55.65 -36.68 -22.65
N THR A 5 -56.73 -36.04 -23.10
CA THR A 5 -57.77 -36.30 -24.12
C THR A 5 -58.58 -35.01 -24.34
N ASN A 6 -59.14 -34.88 -25.54
CA ASN A 6 -60.16 -33.91 -25.96
C ASN A 6 -61.39 -33.83 -25.03
N ARG A 7 -62.00 -32.64 -24.96
CA ARG A 7 -63.46 -32.54 -24.85
C ARG A 7 -63.96 -31.48 -25.83
N VAL A 8 -64.54 -31.98 -26.92
CA VAL A 8 -65.39 -31.25 -27.87
C VAL A 8 -66.76 -31.07 -27.24
N VAL A 9 -67.33 -29.87 -27.31
CA VAL A 9 -68.78 -29.67 -27.22
C VAL A 9 -69.21 -28.95 -28.50
N LYS A 10 -70.09 -29.61 -29.24
CA LYS A 10 -70.73 -29.15 -30.48
C LYS A 10 -71.83 -28.13 -30.15
N GLY A 11 -71.83 -27.03 -30.90
CA GLY A 11 -72.94 -26.53 -31.71
C GLY A 11 -74.27 -26.22 -31.04
N GLU A 12 -74.63 -24.93 -31.06
CA GLU A 12 -76.02 -24.52 -31.20
C GLU A 12 -76.12 -23.29 -32.13
N LYS A 13 -77.25 -23.25 -32.84
CA LYS A 13 -77.49 -22.65 -34.16
C LYS A 13 -77.53 -21.13 -34.20
N GLU A 14 -77.08 -20.57 -35.33
CA GLU A 14 -77.53 -19.26 -35.82
C GLU A 14 -79.07 -19.18 -35.89
N PRO A 15 -79.61 -17.97 -35.71
CA PRO A 15 -80.53 -17.45 -36.70
C PRO A 15 -80.03 -16.13 -37.31
N SER A 16 -80.25 -16.07 -38.61
CA SER A 16 -79.90 -15.06 -39.59
C SER A 16 -80.56 -13.70 -39.36
N THR A 17 -79.78 -12.67 -39.72
CA THR A 17 -80.16 -11.40 -40.37
C THR A 17 -81.05 -10.42 -39.62
N LEU A 18 -80.44 -9.30 -39.21
CA LEU A 18 -81.03 -7.97 -39.36
C LEU A 18 -79.92 -6.97 -39.69
N THR A 19 -79.75 -6.78 -41.00
CA THR A 19 -79.09 -5.67 -41.67
C THR A 19 -79.63 -4.33 -41.16
N TRP A 20 -78.83 -3.59 -40.38
CA TRP A 20 -78.80 -2.12 -40.36
C TRP A 20 -77.43 -1.63 -39.85
N LEU A 21 -76.92 -0.60 -40.51
CA LEU A 21 -75.63 0.09 -40.32
C LEU A 21 -74.41 -0.53 -41.03
N ASN A 22 -74.52 -0.60 -42.35
CA ASN A 22 -73.40 -0.24 -43.23
C ASN A 22 -73.11 1.26 -43.04
N GLU A 23 -72.21 1.60 -42.13
CA GLU A 23 -71.51 2.88 -42.12
C GLU A 23 -70.09 2.66 -41.57
N ASN A 24 -69.11 2.92 -42.43
CA ASN A 24 -67.68 3.14 -42.15
C ASN A 24 -66.78 1.91 -41.87
N ASN A 25 -66.50 1.14 -42.92
CA ASN A 25 -65.26 0.34 -42.99
C ASN A 25 -63.98 1.21 -43.01
N ASP A 26 -64.08 2.51 -43.33
CA ASP A 26 -62.94 3.44 -43.32
C ASP A 26 -62.45 3.82 -41.91
N ASP A 27 -63.29 3.68 -40.86
CA ASP A 27 -62.89 4.06 -39.50
C ASP A 27 -62.12 2.93 -38.79
N VAL A 28 -62.38 1.65 -39.13
CA VAL A 28 -61.70 0.50 -38.52
C VAL A 28 -60.22 0.46 -38.92
N ASP A 29 -59.89 0.71 -40.19
CA ASP A 29 -58.50 0.79 -40.67
C ASP A 29 -57.72 1.99 -40.09
N LYS A 30 -58.43 3.06 -39.71
CA LYS A 30 -57.86 4.25 -39.05
C LYS A 30 -57.40 3.97 -37.62
N PHE A 31 -57.97 2.96 -36.97
CA PHE A 31 -57.61 2.55 -35.62
C PHE A 31 -56.41 1.60 -35.57
N VAL A 32 -56.22 0.78 -36.60
CA VAL A 32 -55.13 -0.22 -36.67
C VAL A 32 -53.74 0.43 -36.79
N SER A 33 -53.64 1.64 -37.36
CA SER A 33 -52.38 2.36 -37.58
C SER A 33 -51.90 3.22 -36.39
N ARG A 34 -52.67 3.32 -35.30
CA ARG A 34 -52.34 4.20 -34.17
C ARG A 34 -51.71 3.44 -33.01
N THR A 35 -50.71 4.05 -32.36
CA THR A 35 -50.14 3.45 -31.15
C THR A 35 -51.20 3.32 -30.05
N PRO A 36 -51.24 2.21 -29.28
CA PRO A 36 -52.25 1.97 -28.25
C PRO A 36 -52.40 3.14 -27.27
N ARG A 37 -51.29 3.85 -26.98
CA ARG A 37 -51.28 5.04 -26.13
C ARG A 37 -52.06 6.22 -26.73
N LYS A 38 -51.93 6.48 -28.04
CA LYS A 38 -52.67 7.54 -28.73
C LYS A 38 -54.16 7.18 -28.83
N LEU A 39 -54.45 5.92 -29.10
CA LEU A 39 -55.81 5.40 -29.16
C LEU A 39 -56.53 5.54 -27.81
N PHE A 40 -55.88 5.11 -26.73
CA PHE A 40 -56.44 5.23 -25.38
C PHE A 40 -56.65 6.69 -24.98
N ALA A 41 -55.71 7.59 -25.32
CA ALA A 41 -55.84 9.02 -25.05
C ALA A 41 -57.03 9.65 -25.80
N ASP A 42 -57.26 9.26 -27.06
CA ASP A 42 -58.39 9.74 -27.85
C ASP A 42 -59.73 9.21 -27.32
N LEU A 43 -59.79 7.91 -26.95
CA LEU A 43 -60.97 7.30 -26.33
C LEU A 43 -61.29 7.93 -24.98
N HIS A 44 -60.29 8.14 -24.13
CA HIS A 44 -60.45 8.83 -22.84
C HIS A 44 -60.98 10.26 -23.04
N ARG A 45 -60.43 11.01 -24.00
CA ARG A 45 -60.89 12.37 -24.30
C ARG A 45 -62.33 12.40 -24.81
N LYS A 46 -62.73 11.43 -25.64
CA LYS A 46 -64.13 11.28 -26.08
C LYS A 46 -65.04 10.93 -24.91
N ALA A 47 -64.62 10.02 -24.03
CA ALA A 47 -65.39 9.60 -22.86
C ALA A 47 -65.63 10.77 -21.88
N ILE A 48 -64.61 11.60 -21.61
CA ILE A 48 -64.77 12.81 -20.80
C ILE A 48 -65.73 13.82 -21.46
N LYS A 49 -65.67 14.00 -22.78
CA LYS A 49 -66.62 14.88 -23.52
C LYS A 49 -68.07 14.40 -23.43
N LEU A 50 -68.29 13.10 -23.20
CA LEU A 50 -69.61 12.50 -23.02
C LEU A 50 -70.11 12.56 -21.55
N GLY A 51 -69.38 13.25 -20.67
CA GLY A 51 -69.81 13.50 -19.28
C GLY A 51 -69.38 12.45 -18.26
N LEU A 52 -68.57 11.47 -18.65
CA LEU A 52 -67.98 10.51 -17.71
C LEU A 52 -66.94 11.20 -16.82
N LYS A 53 -66.95 10.88 -15.52
CA LYS A 53 -65.99 11.42 -14.56
C LYS A 53 -64.75 10.52 -14.47
N PRO A 54 -63.57 11.08 -14.12
CA PRO A 54 -62.35 10.30 -13.89
C PRO A 54 -62.53 9.14 -12.88
N GLU A 55 -63.43 9.30 -11.91
CA GLU A 55 -63.77 8.30 -10.89
C GLU A 55 -64.42 7.05 -11.50
N ASP A 56 -65.21 7.20 -12.55
CA ASP A 56 -65.93 6.09 -13.21
C ASP A 56 -64.96 5.11 -13.88
N PHE A 57 -63.81 5.61 -14.36
CA PHE A 57 -62.78 4.77 -14.97
C PHE A 57 -62.04 3.92 -13.94
N GLN A 58 -62.03 4.29 -12.65
CA GLN A 58 -61.38 3.50 -11.60
C GLN A 58 -62.20 2.26 -11.21
N GLN A 59 -63.50 2.25 -11.51
CA GLN A 59 -64.36 1.09 -11.29
C GLN A 59 -64.18 0.00 -12.35
N LEU A 60 -63.52 0.31 -13.48
CA LEU A 60 -63.25 -0.67 -14.53
C LEU A 60 -62.25 -1.73 -14.04
N SER A 61 -62.65 -3.00 -14.14
CA SER A 61 -61.80 -4.15 -13.78
C SER A 61 -60.47 -4.14 -14.54
N SER A 62 -60.48 -3.78 -15.82
CA SER A 62 -59.29 -3.68 -16.66
C SER A 62 -58.28 -2.66 -16.15
N VAL A 63 -58.75 -1.53 -15.60
CA VAL A 63 -57.87 -0.49 -15.01
C VAL A 63 -57.25 -0.99 -13.72
N ASN A 64 -58.03 -1.68 -12.89
CA ASN A 64 -57.54 -2.28 -11.64
C ASN A 64 -56.51 -3.40 -11.90
N GLU A 65 -56.72 -4.24 -12.90
CA GLU A 65 -55.75 -5.27 -13.32
C GLU A 65 -54.44 -4.65 -13.81
N ILE A 66 -54.51 -3.59 -14.63
CA ILE A 66 -53.33 -2.86 -15.09
C ILE A 66 -52.59 -2.25 -13.89
N GLN A 67 -53.31 -1.60 -12.95
CA GLN A 67 -52.70 -1.01 -11.76
C GLN A 67 -52.01 -2.06 -10.88
N LYS A 68 -52.63 -3.22 -10.68
CA LYS A 68 -52.03 -4.35 -9.94
C LYS A 68 -50.78 -4.87 -10.65
N SER A 69 -50.79 -4.96 -11.98
CA SER A 69 -49.63 -5.40 -12.76
C SER A 69 -48.45 -4.41 -12.66
N ILE A 70 -48.72 -3.10 -12.74
CA ILE A 70 -47.73 -2.03 -12.59
C ILE A 70 -47.15 -2.04 -11.17
N ASN A 71 -48.00 -2.14 -10.15
CA ASN A 71 -47.55 -2.20 -8.76
C ASN A 71 -46.68 -3.44 -8.52
N ARG A 72 -47.05 -4.61 -9.05
CA ARG A 72 -46.24 -5.84 -8.95
C ARG A 72 -44.86 -5.68 -9.59
N VAL A 73 -44.78 -5.06 -10.77
CA VAL A 73 -43.51 -4.77 -11.45
C VAL A 73 -42.67 -3.78 -10.64
N ASN A 74 -43.30 -2.75 -10.06
CA ASN A 74 -42.61 -1.77 -9.23
C ASN A 74 -42.05 -2.36 -7.93
N TYR A 75 -42.81 -3.24 -7.25
CA TYR A 75 -42.33 -3.97 -6.07
C TYR A 75 -41.17 -4.93 -6.41
N CYS A 76 -41.26 -5.63 -7.54
CA CYS A 76 -40.16 -6.48 -8.03
C CYS A 76 -38.90 -5.65 -8.33
N ARG A 77 -39.07 -4.49 -8.99
CA ARG A 77 -37.96 -3.57 -9.30
C ARG A 77 -37.34 -2.95 -8.06
N LEU A 78 -38.15 -2.59 -7.06
CA LEU A 78 -37.69 -2.08 -5.78
C LEU A 78 -36.93 -3.14 -4.99
N GLY A 79 -37.45 -4.38 -4.95
CA GLY A 79 -36.77 -5.53 -4.34
C GLY A 79 -35.42 -5.82 -4.98
N CYS A 80 -35.34 -5.85 -6.32
CA CYS A 80 -34.08 -6.01 -7.04
C CYS A 80 -33.10 -4.88 -6.75
N ARG A 81 -33.55 -3.62 -6.67
CA ARG A 81 -32.69 -2.48 -6.33
C ARG A 81 -32.12 -2.60 -4.92
N LEU A 82 -32.96 -2.91 -3.95
CA LEU A 82 -32.53 -3.10 -2.56
C LEU A 82 -31.53 -4.27 -2.44
N PHE A 83 -31.81 -5.38 -3.10
CA PHE A 83 -30.90 -6.53 -3.15
C PHE A 83 -29.54 -6.16 -3.75
N LEU A 84 -29.51 -5.46 -4.89
CA LEU A 84 -28.27 -5.00 -5.50
C LEU A 84 -27.50 -4.03 -4.60
N THR A 85 -28.18 -3.10 -3.92
CA THR A 85 -27.51 -2.19 -2.98
C THR A 85 -26.91 -2.93 -1.79
N ILE A 86 -27.63 -3.90 -1.22
CA ILE A 86 -27.13 -4.72 -0.12
C ILE A 86 -25.95 -5.57 -0.59
N ALA A 87 -26.06 -6.20 -1.75
CA ALA A 87 -24.97 -6.99 -2.34
C ALA A 87 -23.71 -6.15 -2.59
N CYS A 88 -23.86 -4.92 -3.07
CA CYS A 88 -22.73 -3.98 -3.21
C CYS A 88 -22.11 -3.63 -1.86
N ILE A 89 -22.90 -3.34 -0.84
CA ILE A 89 -22.39 -3.03 0.51
C ILE A 89 -21.62 -4.23 1.08
N VAL A 90 -22.19 -5.44 0.97
CA VAL A 90 -21.53 -6.67 1.42
C VAL A 90 -20.24 -6.93 0.65
N PHE A 91 -20.24 -6.72 -0.67
CA PHE A 91 -19.04 -6.89 -1.48
C PHE A 91 -17.94 -5.89 -1.09
N VAL A 92 -18.29 -4.62 -0.85
CA VAL A 92 -17.35 -3.61 -0.37
C VAL A 92 -16.81 -3.97 1.01
N ALA A 93 -17.66 -4.46 1.92
CA ALA A 93 -17.22 -4.92 3.24
C ALA A 93 -16.25 -6.11 3.16
N ILE A 94 -16.53 -7.07 2.28
CA ILE A 94 -15.64 -8.22 2.04
C ILE A 94 -14.31 -7.76 1.44
N LEU A 95 -14.33 -6.86 0.44
CA LEU A 95 -13.10 -6.29 -0.12
C LEU A 95 -12.30 -5.55 0.94
N PHE A 96 -12.96 -4.78 1.80
CA PHE A 96 -12.28 -4.10 2.90
C PHE A 96 -11.62 -5.09 3.85
N ILE A 97 -12.30 -6.17 4.22
CA ILE A 97 -11.74 -7.25 5.07
C ILE A 97 -10.53 -7.91 4.40
N PHE A 98 -10.62 -8.22 3.09
CA PHE A 98 -9.51 -8.83 2.34
C PHE A 98 -8.32 -7.90 2.19
N VAL A 99 -8.55 -6.63 1.87
CA VAL A 99 -7.48 -5.64 1.68
C VAL A 99 -6.78 -5.37 3.01
N THR A 100 -7.54 -5.23 4.10
CA THR A 100 -7.00 -4.90 5.42
C THR A 100 -6.55 -6.12 6.23
N GLU A 101 -6.72 -7.34 5.71
CA GLU A 101 -6.42 -8.60 6.42
C GLU A 101 -7.03 -8.61 7.84
N TRP A 102 -8.32 -8.26 7.96
CA TRP A 102 -8.96 -8.12 9.25
C TRP A 102 -8.99 -9.46 10.04
N PRO A 103 -8.60 -9.51 11.32
CA PRO A 103 -8.32 -8.38 12.20
C PRO A 103 -6.96 -7.72 11.92
N VAL A 104 -7.00 -6.42 11.66
CA VAL A 104 -5.81 -5.62 11.39
C VAL A 104 -4.93 -5.62 12.64
N SER A 105 -3.76 -6.22 12.56
CA SER A 105 -2.76 -6.08 13.60
C SER A 105 -2.15 -4.66 13.55
N ASN A 106 -1.77 -4.12 14.71
CA ASN A 106 -1.14 -2.81 14.78
C ASN A 106 0.12 -2.72 13.90
N THR A 107 0.80 -3.85 13.66
CA THR A 107 2.01 -3.91 12.82
C THR A 107 1.72 -3.67 11.34
N HIS A 108 0.59 -4.14 10.80
CA HIS A 108 0.24 -3.90 9.39
C HIS A 108 -0.10 -2.43 9.12
N VAL A 109 -0.79 -1.75 10.06
CA VAL A 109 -1.08 -0.31 9.95
C VAL A 109 0.22 0.49 9.90
N ILE A 110 1.18 0.16 10.77
CA ILE A 110 2.47 0.84 10.83
C ILE A 110 3.25 0.62 9.53
N VAL A 111 3.31 -0.61 9.03
CA VAL A 111 4.00 -0.92 7.76
C VAL A 111 3.35 -0.17 6.59
N TRP A 112 2.01 -0.17 6.48
CA TRP A 112 1.31 0.58 5.44
C TRP A 112 1.54 2.09 5.53
N TRP A 113 1.56 2.63 6.75
CA TRP A 113 1.88 4.04 6.97
C TRP A 113 3.29 4.34 6.46
N PHE A 114 4.31 3.55 6.80
CA PHE A 114 5.66 3.77 6.28
C PHE A 114 5.77 3.57 4.77
N GLN A 115 5.10 2.57 4.20
CA GLN A 115 5.04 2.33 2.75
C GLN A 115 4.44 3.51 2.00
N TRP A 116 3.40 4.15 2.56
CA TRP A 116 2.83 5.39 2.01
C TRP A 116 3.87 6.53 1.95
N TYR A 117 4.74 6.60 2.95
CA TYR A 117 5.86 7.55 3.00
C TYR A 117 7.12 7.09 2.23
N LYS A 118 7.00 6.03 1.41
CA LYS A 118 8.09 5.43 0.62
C LYS A 118 9.28 4.93 1.45
N SER A 119 9.04 4.53 2.69
CA SER A 119 10.03 3.88 3.55
C SER A 119 9.59 2.47 3.91
N ASP A 120 10.53 1.55 4.05
CA ASP A 120 10.25 0.16 4.44
C ASP A 120 10.91 -0.15 5.80
N PRO A 121 10.16 -0.17 6.91
CA PRO A 121 10.71 -0.35 8.25
C PRO A 121 11.28 -1.76 8.47
N LEU A 122 11.02 -2.72 7.57
CA LEU A 122 11.58 -4.07 7.63
C LEU A 122 12.89 -4.21 6.85
N LYS A 123 13.23 -3.26 5.98
CA LYS A 123 14.45 -3.29 5.16
C LYS A 123 15.43 -2.18 5.50
N GLU A 124 14.92 -1.03 5.90
CA GLU A 124 15.72 0.14 6.24
C GLU A 124 15.88 0.21 7.77
N PRO A 125 17.11 0.04 8.32
CA PRO A 125 17.34 0.37 9.71
C PRO A 125 17.16 1.89 9.92
N CYS A 126 16.72 2.29 11.11
CA CYS A 126 16.62 3.70 11.51
C CYS A 126 15.59 4.56 10.74
N VAL A 127 14.49 3.98 10.21
CA VAL A 127 13.40 4.73 9.55
C VAL A 127 12.77 5.80 10.47
N VAL A 128 12.74 5.53 11.78
CA VAL A 128 12.26 6.50 12.77
C VAL A 128 13.44 7.28 13.31
N TYR A 129 13.48 8.57 12.97
CA TYR A 129 14.38 9.50 13.62
C TYR A 129 13.95 9.68 15.09
N VAL A 130 14.80 9.24 16.02
CA VAL A 130 14.66 9.54 17.44
C VAL A 130 15.58 10.72 17.76
N PRO A 131 15.04 11.85 18.25
CA PRO A 131 15.88 12.97 18.66
C PRO A 131 16.94 12.54 19.68
N GLU A 132 18.12 13.15 19.61
CA GLU A 132 19.23 12.85 20.53
C GLU A 132 18.81 13.03 22.00
N SER A 133 18.04 14.07 22.30
CA SER A 133 17.49 14.31 23.64
C SER A 133 16.68 13.12 24.16
N VAL A 134 15.81 12.51 23.34
CA VAL A 134 15.03 11.34 23.76
C VAL A 134 15.97 10.16 23.98
N THR A 135 16.93 9.95 23.08
CA THR A 135 17.90 8.85 23.16
C THR A 135 18.75 8.95 24.42
N GLU A 136 19.18 10.14 24.80
CA GLU A 136 19.93 10.37 26.04
C GLU A 136 19.09 10.12 27.29
N ASN A 137 17.82 10.50 27.29
CA ASN A 137 16.92 10.32 28.44
C ASN A 137 16.52 8.86 28.68
N ILE A 138 16.52 8.02 27.65
CA ILE A 138 16.19 6.59 27.78
C ILE A 138 17.41 5.69 28.04
N LYS A 139 18.63 6.23 27.98
CA LYS A 139 19.84 5.46 28.32
C LYS A 139 19.79 5.10 29.80
N PRO A 140 20.07 3.83 30.17
CA PRO A 140 20.16 3.44 31.56
C PRO A 140 21.29 4.22 32.25
N PRO A 141 21.14 4.54 33.55
CA PRO A 141 22.20 5.21 34.30
C PRO A 141 23.44 4.31 34.35
N LEU A 142 24.56 4.83 33.86
CA LEU A 142 25.84 4.12 33.89
C LEU A 142 26.51 4.33 35.25
N ASN A 143 27.00 3.24 35.87
CA ASN A 143 27.87 3.39 37.05
C ASN A 143 29.26 3.87 36.59
N CYS A 144 29.62 5.13 36.85
CA CYS A 144 30.92 5.68 36.50
C CYS A 144 32.07 5.30 37.46
N ASP A 145 31.83 4.43 38.45
CA ASP A 145 32.87 4.01 39.40
C ASP A 145 34.06 3.32 38.72
N PHE A 146 33.83 2.61 37.60
CA PHE A 146 34.90 1.92 36.87
C PHE A 146 35.95 2.89 36.29
N CYS A 147 35.60 4.17 36.06
CA CYS A 147 36.52 5.16 35.48
C CYS A 147 36.97 6.25 36.46
N ARG A 148 36.45 6.29 37.70
CA ARG A 148 36.67 7.42 38.62
C ARG A 148 38.13 7.61 39.07
N ASN A 149 38.91 6.54 39.15
CA ASN A 149 40.28 6.56 39.70
C ASN A 149 41.34 6.08 38.70
N ILE A 150 41.09 6.22 37.40
CA ILE A 150 42.06 5.87 36.36
C ILE A 150 42.92 7.10 36.05
N HIS A 151 44.18 7.07 36.47
CA HIS A 151 45.14 8.16 36.21
C HIS A 151 46.12 7.86 35.08
N TYR A 152 46.27 6.59 34.71
CA TYR A 152 47.14 6.10 33.65
C TYR A 152 46.56 4.82 33.05
N VAL A 153 47.02 4.48 31.85
CA VAL A 153 46.63 3.24 31.14
C VAL A 153 47.74 2.22 31.36
N ASP A 154 47.38 1.02 31.80
CA ASP A 154 48.36 -0.04 32.02
C ASP A 154 48.88 -0.60 30.70
N HIS A 155 50.21 -0.75 30.61
CA HIS A 155 50.87 -1.42 29.50
C HIS A 155 51.31 -2.82 29.94
N ILE A 156 50.71 -3.84 29.33
CA ILE A 156 50.93 -5.23 29.69
C ILE A 156 51.54 -5.95 28.49
N ASN A 157 52.38 -6.95 28.76
CA ASN A 157 52.88 -7.88 27.77
C ASN A 157 52.70 -9.33 28.26
N ASN A 158 52.67 -10.28 27.32
CA ASN A 158 52.65 -11.71 27.59
C ASN A 158 51.51 -12.15 28.54
N ILE A 159 50.35 -11.50 28.44
CA ILE A 159 49.17 -11.80 29.26
C ILE A 159 48.49 -13.09 28.76
N SER A 160 48.08 -13.96 29.68
CA SER A 160 47.28 -15.13 29.34
C SER A 160 45.80 -14.77 29.14
N ILE A 161 45.08 -15.52 28.30
CA ILE A 161 43.63 -15.33 28.10
C ILE A 161 42.88 -15.37 29.44
N LYS A 162 43.22 -16.32 30.31
CA LYS A 162 42.58 -16.49 31.62
C LYS A 162 42.82 -15.28 32.52
N GLU A 163 44.03 -14.74 32.52
CA GLU A 163 44.39 -13.56 33.30
C GLU A 163 43.65 -12.33 32.77
N PHE A 164 43.67 -12.12 31.45
CA PHE A 164 42.93 -11.04 30.79
C PHE A 164 41.43 -11.08 31.10
N GLU A 165 40.82 -12.27 31.00
CA GLU A 165 39.40 -12.45 31.27
C GLU A 165 39.04 -12.17 32.73
N SER A 166 39.87 -12.65 33.66
CA SER A 166 39.62 -12.48 35.09
C SER A 166 39.83 -11.04 35.61
N GLN A 167 40.74 -10.29 34.99
CA GLN A 167 41.16 -8.98 35.50
C GLN A 167 40.65 -7.79 34.66
N TYR A 168 40.58 -7.92 33.33
CA TYR A 168 40.43 -6.77 32.44
C TYR A 168 39.17 -6.82 31.57
N ALA A 169 38.80 -7.98 31.00
CA ALA A 169 37.75 -8.10 29.96
C ALA A 169 36.40 -7.47 30.35
N TYR A 170 36.04 -7.51 31.63
CA TYR A 170 34.76 -7.00 32.15
C TYR A 170 34.91 -5.84 33.14
N SER A 171 36.11 -5.27 33.24
CA SER A 171 36.41 -4.19 34.19
C SER A 171 35.97 -2.81 33.70
N GLY A 172 35.86 -2.62 32.38
CA GLY A 172 35.67 -1.29 31.77
C GLY A 172 36.91 -0.40 31.82
N ILE A 173 38.07 -0.93 32.25
CA ILE A 173 39.34 -0.21 32.35
C ILE A 173 40.14 -0.45 31.06
N PRO A 174 40.60 0.61 30.38
CA PRO A 174 41.44 0.47 29.19
C PRO A 174 42.84 -0.01 29.57
N ILE A 175 43.40 -0.89 28.75
CA ILE A 175 44.79 -1.36 28.84
C ILE A 175 45.42 -1.42 27.45
N VAL A 176 46.75 -1.39 27.39
CA VAL A 176 47.54 -1.57 26.17
C VAL A 176 48.30 -2.89 26.24
N ILE A 177 47.95 -3.83 25.36
CA ILE A 177 48.68 -5.10 25.21
C ILE A 177 49.77 -4.91 24.16
N SER A 178 51.01 -4.74 24.61
CA SER A 178 52.12 -4.27 23.77
C SER A 178 52.61 -5.33 22.77
N ASP A 179 52.32 -6.61 23.02
CA ASP A 179 52.74 -7.74 22.19
C ASP A 179 51.56 -8.43 21.48
N GLY A 180 50.36 -7.85 21.50
CA GLY A 180 49.15 -8.41 20.88
C GLY A 180 49.26 -8.61 19.37
N THR A 181 50.11 -7.82 18.70
CA THR A 181 50.37 -7.90 17.25
C THR A 181 51.79 -8.37 16.92
N LYS A 182 52.52 -8.98 17.88
CA LYS A 182 53.93 -9.34 17.71
C LYS A 182 54.22 -10.24 16.50
N ASN A 183 53.27 -11.11 16.14
CA ASN A 183 53.40 -12.04 15.02
C ASN A 183 52.71 -11.53 13.73
N TRP A 184 52.25 -10.28 13.71
CA TRP A 184 51.62 -9.72 12.51
C TRP A 184 52.69 -9.23 11.55
N THR A 185 52.52 -9.52 10.26
CA THR A 185 53.39 -9.01 9.21
C THR A 185 53.07 -7.56 8.83
N ALA A 186 51.96 -7.01 9.33
CA ALA A 186 51.50 -5.67 8.97
C ALA A 186 52.57 -4.58 9.17
N SER A 187 53.37 -4.64 10.22
CA SER A 187 54.45 -3.67 10.45
C SER A 187 55.57 -3.71 9.40
N GLU A 188 55.72 -4.82 8.68
CA GLU A 188 56.70 -4.99 7.60
C GLU A 188 56.12 -4.54 6.25
N PHE A 189 54.83 -4.79 5.98
CA PHE A 189 54.24 -4.58 4.66
C PHE A 189 53.34 -3.34 4.55
N PHE A 190 52.66 -2.93 5.62
CA PHE A 190 51.70 -1.83 5.56
C PHE A 190 52.45 -0.49 5.55
N SER A 191 52.65 0.00 4.34
CA SER A 191 53.24 1.30 4.04
C SER A 191 52.25 2.17 3.26
N TYR A 192 52.56 3.46 3.13
CA TYR A 192 51.81 4.36 2.26
C TYR A 192 51.71 3.81 0.83
N ASN A 193 52.81 3.26 0.30
CA ASN A 193 52.86 2.70 -1.06
C ASN A 193 51.98 1.45 -1.19
N PHE A 194 52.02 0.54 -0.21
CA PHE A 194 51.13 -0.61 -0.19
C PHE A 194 49.65 -0.18 -0.21
N MET A 195 49.28 0.78 0.64
CA MET A 195 47.89 1.28 0.67
C MET A 195 47.51 2.00 -0.62
N LYS A 196 48.42 2.77 -1.22
CA LYS A 196 48.23 3.42 -2.53
C LYS A 196 47.98 2.41 -3.65
N GLU A 197 48.61 1.24 -3.61
CA GLU A 197 48.36 0.15 -4.56
C GLU A 197 46.98 -0.49 -4.32
N VAL A 198 46.65 -0.82 -3.06
CA VAL A 198 45.36 -1.40 -2.66
C VAL A 198 44.19 -0.49 -3.06
N PHE A 199 44.32 0.81 -2.83
CA PHE A 199 43.33 1.85 -3.15
C PHE A 199 43.68 2.61 -4.43
N SER A 200 44.27 1.93 -5.41
CA SER A 200 44.58 2.53 -6.71
C SER A 200 43.32 3.01 -7.45
N PRO A 201 43.41 4.03 -8.30
CA PRO A 201 42.26 4.52 -9.07
C PRO A 201 41.60 3.39 -9.88
N GLY A 202 40.29 3.21 -9.71
CA GLY A 202 39.51 2.14 -10.34
C GLY A 202 39.60 0.77 -9.65
N SER A 203 40.25 0.68 -8.48
CA SER A 203 40.20 -0.51 -7.64
C SER A 203 38.83 -0.66 -6.97
N GLU A 204 38.38 -1.91 -6.81
CA GLU A 204 37.14 -2.20 -6.09
C GLU A 204 37.18 -1.71 -4.63
N ALA A 205 38.38 -1.71 -4.02
CA ALA A 205 38.58 -1.24 -2.65
C ALA A 205 38.30 0.27 -2.53
N LEU A 206 38.85 1.08 -3.44
CA LEU A 206 38.59 2.52 -3.46
C LEU A 206 37.13 2.82 -3.78
N ASP A 207 36.55 2.15 -4.78
CA ASP A 207 35.16 2.34 -5.19
C ASP A 207 34.18 2.05 -4.05
N LYS A 208 34.42 1.00 -3.26
CA LYS A 208 33.59 0.69 -2.08
C LYS A 208 33.71 1.78 -1.02
N VAL A 209 34.92 2.21 -0.70
CA VAL A 209 35.11 3.24 0.33
C VAL A 209 34.47 4.56 -0.09
N GLU A 210 34.64 5.00 -1.34
CA GLU A 210 34.09 6.29 -1.80
C GLU A 210 32.56 6.28 -1.95
N ARG A 211 31.94 5.11 -2.21
CA ARG A 211 30.48 5.00 -2.29
C ARG A 211 29.81 4.75 -0.94
N ASP A 212 30.40 3.88 -0.14
CA ASP A 212 29.73 3.26 1.01
C ASP A 212 30.22 3.80 2.35
N CYS A 213 31.35 4.52 2.39
CA CYS A 213 31.92 5.09 3.61
C CYS A 213 31.96 6.62 3.56
N GLN A 214 31.81 7.24 4.73
CA GLN A 214 31.96 8.69 4.88
C GLN A 214 33.43 9.05 5.11
N PHE A 215 34.00 9.89 4.25
CA PHE A 215 35.31 10.48 4.48
C PHE A 215 35.17 11.78 5.28
N PHE A 216 35.87 11.89 6.41
CA PHE A 216 35.85 13.07 7.27
C PHE A 216 37.12 13.93 7.08
N PRO A 217 37.03 15.09 6.41
CA PRO A 217 38.18 15.97 6.18
C PRO A 217 38.49 16.80 7.43
N TYR A 218 39.38 16.31 8.30
CA TYR A 218 39.77 17.01 9.54
C TYR A 218 40.84 18.07 9.31
N LYS A 219 40.43 19.28 8.90
CA LYS A 219 41.35 20.42 8.65
C LYS A 219 42.48 20.06 7.65
N THR A 220 42.15 19.25 6.66
CA THR A 220 43.05 18.84 5.58
C THR A 220 42.54 19.41 4.25
N ASP A 221 43.37 19.36 3.23
CA ASP A 221 43.03 19.65 1.83
C ASP A 221 42.52 18.41 1.07
N PHE A 222 42.36 17.26 1.74
CA PHE A 222 41.81 16.04 1.13
C PHE A 222 40.30 16.03 1.17
N SER A 223 39.67 15.75 0.03
CA SER A 223 38.22 15.58 -0.08
C SER A 223 37.77 14.12 -0.10
N SER A 224 38.68 13.18 -0.37
CA SER A 224 38.41 11.74 -0.41
C SER A 224 39.66 10.93 -0.08
N LEU A 225 39.48 9.63 0.18
CA LEU A 225 40.61 8.71 0.38
C LEU A 225 41.49 8.63 -0.87
N GLY A 226 40.92 8.66 -2.08
CA GLY A 226 41.71 8.68 -3.32
C GLY A 226 42.67 9.86 -3.38
N LYS A 227 42.24 11.06 -2.94
CA LYS A 227 43.10 12.25 -2.87
C LYS A 227 44.26 12.12 -1.88
N VAL A 228 44.12 11.31 -0.83
CA VAL A 228 45.22 11.03 0.10
C VAL A 228 46.34 10.30 -0.63
N PHE A 229 46.02 9.31 -1.46
CA PHE A 229 47.02 8.51 -2.17
C PHE A 229 47.63 9.19 -3.41
N GLU A 230 47.16 10.40 -3.74
CA GLU A 230 47.77 11.29 -4.73
C GLU A 230 48.91 12.15 -4.18
N MET A 231 49.19 12.13 -2.86
CA MET A 231 50.30 12.90 -2.27
C MET A 231 51.66 12.53 -2.87
N SER A 232 52.55 13.53 -2.92
CA SER A 232 53.97 13.31 -3.20
C SER A 232 54.63 12.49 -2.09
N GLU A 233 55.72 11.80 -2.41
CA GLU A 233 56.44 10.99 -1.41
C GLU A 233 56.97 11.84 -0.25
N GLU A 234 57.44 13.06 -0.52
CA GLU A 234 57.95 13.96 0.50
C GLU A 234 56.87 14.27 1.54
N ARG A 235 55.63 14.51 1.08
CA ARG A 235 54.50 14.77 1.96
C ARG A 235 54.03 13.51 2.67
N ALA A 236 53.87 12.40 1.95
CA ALA A 236 53.43 11.13 2.52
C ALA A 236 54.35 10.66 3.67
N PHE A 237 55.67 10.81 3.52
CA PHE A 237 56.66 10.45 4.52
C PHE A 237 57.06 11.61 5.45
N MET A 238 56.38 12.77 5.37
CA MET A 238 56.65 13.97 6.18
C MET A 238 58.15 14.35 6.23
N LYS A 239 58.81 14.35 5.06
CA LYS A 239 60.23 14.67 4.93
C LYS A 239 60.43 16.18 4.80
N GLY A 240 61.46 16.72 5.46
CA GLY A 240 61.87 18.12 5.34
C GLY A 240 60.81 19.09 5.86
N GLU A 241 60.44 20.08 5.01
CA GLU A 241 59.43 21.10 5.32
C GLU A 241 58.02 20.73 4.79
N ALA A 242 57.79 19.46 4.45
CA ALA A 242 56.50 19.04 3.94
C ALA A 242 55.37 19.25 4.97
N MET A 243 54.20 19.69 4.50
CA MET A 243 53.05 19.94 5.36
C MET A 243 52.59 18.64 6.04
N PRO A 244 52.37 18.65 7.38
CA PRO A 244 51.84 17.49 8.08
C PRO A 244 50.43 17.17 7.59
N TRP A 245 50.05 15.91 7.72
CA TRP A 245 48.72 15.46 7.32
C TRP A 245 48.21 14.40 8.28
N TYR A 246 46.88 14.30 8.33
CA TYR A 246 46.15 13.35 9.15
C TYR A 246 44.86 13.03 8.43
N ILE A 247 44.43 11.77 8.48
CA ILE A 247 43.10 11.37 8.05
C ILE A 247 42.48 10.55 9.18
N GLY A 248 41.21 10.82 9.49
CA GLY A 248 40.44 9.97 10.35
C GLY A 248 39.83 8.85 9.52
N TRP A 249 39.86 7.62 10.04
CA TRP A 249 38.99 6.56 9.57
C TRP A 249 37.70 6.56 10.37
#